data_AF-A0A662AFV0-F1
#
_entry.id   AF-A0A662AFV0-F1
#
_cell.length_a   1.000
_cell.length_b   1.000
_cell.length_c   1.000
_cell.angle_alpha   90.00
_cell.angle_beta   90.00
_cell.angle_gamma   90.00
#
_symmetry.space_group_name_H-M   'P 1'
#
loop_
_entity.id
_entity.type
_entity.pdbx_description
1 polymer ?
#
loop_
_entity_poly.entity_id
_entity_poly.type
_entity_poly.pdbx_seq_one_letter_code
_entity_poly.pdbx_strand_id
1 'polypeptide(L)'
;MKAVKKITKILPFVAIIALNVFAQAGGFRLELLKPFALIIAAVLVINLTIALFLKVKDYFAFGLTGVALIGIISIFIFPLLGQLYAENVIVGLYLGLFIVAAFPPLFKIKPFTFQFSENDYPEAVTGGEQFLRINLIINYIWVVLFALGIVLTLVPYHSDDAINTIIATLVPIVLQLAIGIPLTVKLPAYLMQKVGGGQMIFKSIKDMFSAMPFGLNKTNAKGISTVIQFFLTGDEPTIGYFIIDDQKCTYNEGEHPNPKTTIKCDSKLWLQISNKEVSGGKALINNEYQVEGDATIMLKFADLFAAPKAQKKKKTVKSKQAKFEYKTFAPNKIKNIVVFDGGFRSIKFSKTTFMVNHFIDGAKQAGANVEYFKLKNYDIKDCSGCYTCWTKTPGECIFKDDMTMLRKKYREADLVVFASPLYIFNVTGIMKTFMDRLLPVLEPYMLMNENGDTMHPDRFPEKGEQGFVVFSAAGFPDVDHNFDGLTGMYRCWDSHNENTHLMGEFFLTAAEIIVQPVYAERRNMIKDVCIKAGKQIVEQGKI
;
A
#
# COMPACT_ATOMS: atom_id res chain seq x y z
N MET A 1 8.21 2.73 45.53
CA MET A 1 8.36 1.68 44.49
C MET A 1 9.12 2.15 43.23
N LYS A 2 8.76 3.27 42.57
CA LYS A 2 9.48 3.78 41.37
C LYS A 2 10.96 4.09 41.61
N ALA A 3 11.31 4.72 42.74
CA ALA A 3 12.69 5.04 43.11
C ALA A 3 13.58 3.78 43.25
N VAL A 4 13.07 2.75 43.93
CA VAL A 4 13.79 1.47 44.11
C VAL A 4 14.08 0.80 42.76
N LYS A 5 13.11 0.78 41.83
CA LYS A 5 13.33 0.26 40.47
C LYS A 5 14.38 1.03 39.67
N LYS A 6 14.57 2.34 39.94
CA LYS A 6 15.60 3.15 39.29
C LYS A 6 16.98 2.84 39.86
N ILE A 7 17.07 2.68 41.19
CA ILE A 7 18.31 2.30 41.89
C ILE A 7 18.79 0.94 41.38
N THR A 8 17.91 -0.05 41.24
CA THR A 8 18.29 -1.40 40.80
C THR A 8 18.93 -1.45 39.42
N LYS A 9 18.60 -0.48 38.55
CA LYS A 9 19.17 -0.35 37.19
C LYS A 9 20.55 0.29 37.16
N ILE A 10 20.81 1.22 38.09
CA ILE A 10 22.04 2.03 38.12
C ILE A 10 23.14 1.33 38.94
N LEU A 11 22.75 0.58 39.98
CA LEU A 11 23.69 -0.03 40.92
C LEU A 11 24.81 -0.86 40.26
N PRO A 12 24.57 -1.68 39.21
CA PRO A 12 25.64 -2.45 38.59
C PRO A 12 26.78 -1.57 38.04
N PHE A 13 26.46 -0.41 37.47
CA PHE A 13 27.46 0.55 36.98
C PHE A 13 28.29 1.12 38.12
N VAL A 14 27.63 1.53 39.21
CA VAL A 14 28.29 2.08 40.40
C VAL A 14 29.21 1.04 41.03
N ALA A 15 28.78 -0.22 41.07
CA ALA A 15 29.54 -1.33 41.65
C ALA A 15 30.83 -1.62 40.86
N ILE A 16 30.76 -1.59 39.52
CA ILE A 16 31.92 -1.80 38.65
C ILE A 16 32.90 -0.62 38.74
N ILE A 17 32.39 0.62 38.78
CA ILE A 17 33.23 1.81 38.98
C ILE A 17 33.92 1.75 40.34
N ALA A 18 33.21 1.38 41.41
CA ALA A 18 33.78 1.21 42.74
C ALA A 18 34.88 0.13 42.73
N LEU A 19 34.66 -0.99 42.04
CA LEU A 19 35.67 -2.05 41.90
C LEU A 19 36.95 -1.52 41.23
N ASN A 20 36.83 -0.72 40.16
CA ASN A 20 37.97 -0.09 39.50
C ASN A 20 38.74 0.85 40.45
N VAL A 21 38.03 1.67 41.23
CA VAL A 21 38.65 2.59 42.20
C VAL A 21 39.43 1.81 43.28
N PHE A 22 38.86 0.73 43.83
CA PHE A 22 39.56 -0.10 44.80
C PHE A 22 40.76 -0.86 44.19
N ALA A 23 40.64 -1.32 42.95
CA ALA A 23 41.74 -1.97 42.24
C ALA A 23 42.92 -1.01 42.05
N GLN A 24 42.66 0.24 41.65
CA GLN A 24 43.68 1.28 41.52
C GLN A 24 44.31 1.65 42.87
N ALA A 25 43.50 1.86 43.91
CA ALA A 25 43.98 2.20 45.25
C ALA A 25 44.86 1.09 45.85
N GLY A 26 44.58 -0.18 45.52
CA GLY A 26 45.38 -1.34 45.93
C GLY A 26 46.58 -1.64 45.04
N GLY A 27 46.88 -0.81 44.03
CA GLY A 27 47.95 -1.06 43.06
C GLY A 27 47.77 -2.38 42.30
N PHE A 28 46.52 -2.74 42.00
CA PHE A 28 46.11 -3.97 41.30
C PHE A 28 46.52 -5.28 41.98
N ARG A 29 46.86 -5.26 43.28
CA ARG A 29 47.19 -6.46 44.05
C ARG A 29 45.91 -7.19 44.46
N LEU A 30 45.72 -8.43 43.98
CA LEU A 30 44.50 -9.20 44.24
C LEU A 30 44.19 -9.36 45.74
N GLU A 31 45.20 -9.56 46.59
CA GLU A 31 44.99 -9.74 48.05
C GLU A 31 44.35 -8.52 48.71
N LEU A 32 44.66 -7.31 48.24
CA LEU A 32 44.07 -6.07 48.74
C LEU A 32 42.66 -5.84 48.16
N LEU A 33 42.39 -6.37 46.96
CA LEU A 33 41.12 -6.19 46.25
C LEU A 33 40.03 -7.18 46.70
N LYS A 34 40.40 -8.42 47.04
CA LYS A 34 39.47 -9.50 47.46
C LYS A 34 38.39 -9.09 48.48
N PRO A 35 38.68 -8.41 49.60
CA PRO A 35 37.64 -8.05 50.57
C PRO A 35 36.60 -7.08 49.98
N PHE A 36 37.03 -6.10 49.18
CA PHE A 36 36.13 -5.17 48.51
C PHE A 36 35.33 -5.85 47.40
N ALA A 37 35.99 -6.71 46.62
CA ALA A 37 35.33 -7.48 45.55
C ALA A 37 34.22 -8.39 46.12
N LEU A 38 34.42 -8.99 47.30
CA LEU A 38 33.41 -9.80 47.97
C LEU A 38 32.19 -8.96 48.42
N ILE A 39 32.42 -7.77 48.99
CA ILE A 39 31.34 -6.83 49.36
C ILE A 39 30.56 -6.40 48.12
N ILE A 40 31.25 -6.05 47.04
CA ILE A 40 30.64 -5.65 45.77
C ILE A 40 29.81 -6.80 45.18
N ALA A 41 30.32 -8.05 45.21
CA ALA A 41 29.57 -9.21 44.78
C ALA A 41 28.29 -9.42 45.60
N ALA A 42 28.36 -9.29 46.93
CA ALA A 42 27.19 -9.38 47.80
C ALA A 42 26.14 -8.31 47.46
N VAL A 43 26.57 -7.06 47.25
CA VAL A 43 25.70 -5.95 46.83
C VAL A 43 25.03 -6.24 45.49
N LEU A 44 25.78 -6.76 44.51
CA LEU A 44 25.25 -7.14 43.19
C LEU A 44 24.23 -8.28 43.27
N VAL A 45 24.47 -9.31 44.08
CA VAL A 45 23.55 -10.45 44.28
C VAL A 45 22.27 -10.02 45.00
N ILE A 46 22.39 -9.17 46.03
CA ILE A 46 21.24 -8.58 46.73
C ILE A 46 20.40 -7.76 45.74
N ASN A 47 21.05 -6.92 44.94
CA ASN A 47 20.37 -6.12 43.92
C ASN A 47 19.66 -6.98 42.87
N LEU A 48 20.29 -8.06 42.41
CA LEU A 48 19.69 -9.02 41.48
C LEU A 48 18.44 -9.66 42.10
N THR A 49 18.51 -10.09 43.36
CA THR A 49 17.39 -10.66 44.10
C THR A 49 16.23 -9.67 44.23
N ILE A 50 16.52 -8.42 44.59
CA ILE A 50 15.51 -7.35 44.69
C ILE A 50 14.86 -7.07 43.32
N ALA A 51 15.67 -7.00 42.26
CA ALA A 51 15.18 -6.74 40.92
C ALA A 51 14.26 -7.87 40.40
N LEU A 52 14.59 -9.14 40.71
CA LEU A 52 13.75 -10.31 40.40
C LEU A 52 12.42 -10.25 41.18
N PHE A 53 12.46 -9.97 42.49
CA PHE A 53 11.26 -9.85 43.33
C PHE A 53 10.33 -8.73 42.85
N LEU A 54 10.90 -7.59 42.43
CA LEU A 54 10.16 -6.44 41.91
C LEU A 54 9.74 -6.56 40.44
N LYS A 55 10.00 -7.72 39.80
CA LYS A 55 9.73 -8.00 38.38
C LYS A 55 10.27 -6.90 37.46
N VAL A 56 11.48 -6.41 37.74
CA VAL A 56 12.16 -5.42 36.90
C VAL A 56 12.61 -6.14 35.62
N LYS A 57 11.98 -5.81 34.49
CA LYS A 57 12.32 -6.40 33.18
C LYS A 57 13.43 -5.57 32.52
N ASP A 58 14.65 -5.62 33.05
CA ASP A 58 15.81 -4.92 32.51
C ASP A 58 16.97 -5.89 32.31
N TYR A 59 17.01 -6.53 31.15
CA TYR A 59 18.06 -7.49 30.87
C TYR A 59 19.43 -6.84 30.70
N PHE A 60 19.47 -5.53 30.41
CA PHE A 60 20.72 -4.79 30.27
C PHE A 60 21.45 -4.72 31.61
N ALA A 61 20.72 -4.35 32.67
CA ALA A 61 21.24 -4.36 34.04
C ALA A 61 21.59 -5.77 34.53
N PHE A 62 20.80 -6.79 34.18
CA PHE A 62 21.09 -8.19 34.54
C PHE A 62 22.35 -8.72 33.84
N GLY A 63 22.49 -8.46 32.54
CA GLY A 63 23.67 -8.85 31.78
C GLY A 63 24.93 -8.22 32.34
N LEU A 64 24.89 -6.93 32.66
CA LEU A 64 26.01 -6.22 33.27
C LEU A 64 26.37 -6.77 34.65
N THR A 65 25.37 -7.08 35.47
CA THR A 65 25.56 -7.75 36.77
C THR A 65 26.24 -9.11 36.59
N GLY A 66 25.82 -9.91 35.60
CA GLY A 66 26.41 -11.21 35.29
C GLY A 66 27.88 -11.10 34.88
N VAL A 67 28.22 -10.17 33.98
CA VAL A 67 29.61 -9.94 33.54
C VAL A 67 30.48 -9.49 34.72
N ALA A 68 29.98 -8.58 35.55
CA ALA A 68 30.70 -8.12 36.74
C ALA A 68 30.95 -9.26 37.74
N LEU A 69 29.96 -10.12 37.99
CA LEU A 69 30.11 -11.27 38.88
C LEU A 69 31.11 -12.29 38.32
N ILE A 70 31.11 -12.56 37.01
CA ILE A 70 32.11 -13.43 36.35
C ILE A 70 33.52 -12.85 36.54
N GLY A 71 33.68 -11.54 36.33
CA GLY A 71 34.94 -10.85 36.57
C GLY A 71 35.39 -10.96 38.02
N ILE A 72 34.49 -10.73 38.98
CA ILE A 72 34.80 -10.88 40.40
C ILE A 72 35.16 -12.32 40.75
N ILE A 73 34.43 -13.32 40.25
CA ILE A 73 34.74 -14.74 40.46
C ILE A 73 36.15 -15.09 39.96
N SER A 74 36.56 -14.51 38.83
CA SER A 74 37.92 -14.74 38.28
C SER A 74 39.04 -14.30 39.23
N ILE A 75 38.82 -13.27 40.05
CA ILE A 75 39.76 -12.79 41.09
C ILE A 75 40.05 -13.86 42.15
N PHE A 76 39.07 -14.73 42.43
CA PHE A 76 39.20 -15.77 43.46
C PHE A 76 39.67 -17.12 42.92
N ILE A 77 39.24 -17.47 41.70
CA ILE A 77 39.42 -18.84 41.18
C ILE A 77 40.63 -18.94 40.24
N PHE A 78 40.92 -17.90 39.45
CA PHE A 78 41.91 -17.97 38.37
C PHE A 78 42.90 -16.80 38.47
N PRO A 79 44.04 -16.95 39.17
CA PRO A 79 44.95 -15.84 39.48
C PRO A 79 45.36 -14.99 38.26
N LEU A 80 45.65 -15.63 37.12
CA LEU A 80 46.03 -14.93 35.89
C LEU A 80 44.87 -14.11 35.30
N LEU A 81 43.68 -14.71 35.22
CA LEU A 81 42.49 -14.06 34.67
C LEU A 81 41.97 -12.96 35.61
N GLY A 82 42.05 -13.21 36.92
CA GLY A 82 41.73 -12.24 37.96
C GLY A 82 42.63 -11.02 37.95
N GLN A 83 43.94 -11.21 37.77
CA GLN A 83 44.90 -10.12 37.61
C GLN A 83 44.58 -9.29 36.37
N LEU A 84 44.38 -9.96 35.23
CA LEU A 84 44.03 -9.30 33.97
C LEU A 84 42.74 -8.48 34.10
N TYR A 85 41.72 -9.02 34.76
CA TYR A 85 40.46 -8.31 35.01
C TYR A 85 40.65 -7.12 35.95
N ALA A 86 41.41 -7.27 37.04
CA ALA A 86 41.66 -6.21 38.01
C ALA A 86 42.43 -5.03 37.39
N GLU A 87 43.38 -5.29 36.49
CA GLU A 87 44.13 -4.26 35.75
C GLU A 87 43.27 -3.56 34.68
N ASN A 88 42.20 -4.22 34.20
CA ASN A 88 41.43 -3.78 33.04
C ASN A 88 39.91 -3.71 33.32
N VAL A 89 39.51 -3.29 34.53
CA VAL A 89 38.09 -3.29 34.94
C VAL A 89 37.21 -2.46 33.98
N ILE A 90 37.70 -1.32 33.49
CA ILE A 90 36.96 -0.46 32.55
C ILE A 90 36.85 -1.10 31.16
N VAL A 91 37.87 -1.83 30.70
CA VAL A 91 37.80 -2.62 29.46
C VAL A 91 36.77 -3.73 29.63
N GLY A 92 36.76 -4.40 30.79
CA GLY A 92 35.77 -5.40 31.16
C GLY A 92 34.33 -4.85 31.17
N LEU A 93 34.14 -3.61 31.65
CA LEU A 93 32.86 -2.90 31.57
C LEU A 93 32.39 -2.74 30.13
N TYR A 94 33.23 -2.19 29.24
CA TYR A 94 32.85 -2.00 27.84
C TYR A 94 32.67 -3.30 27.07
N LEU A 95 33.45 -4.33 27.38
CA LEU A 95 33.25 -5.68 26.85
C LEU A 95 31.91 -6.26 27.30
N GLY A 96 31.54 -6.08 28.57
CA GLY A 96 30.22 -6.47 29.07
C GLY A 96 29.08 -5.75 28.37
N LEU A 97 29.17 -4.43 28.23
CA LEU A 97 28.18 -3.61 27.52
C LEU A 97 28.06 -4.02 26.05
N PHE A 98 29.18 -4.30 25.39
CA PHE A 98 29.22 -4.83 24.03
C PHE A 98 28.48 -6.17 23.92
N ILE A 99 28.79 -7.13 24.80
CA ILE A 99 28.15 -8.47 24.77
C ILE A 99 26.64 -8.34 24.98
N VAL A 100 26.23 -7.56 25.97
CA VAL A 100 24.81 -7.37 26.33
C VAL A 100 24.03 -6.62 25.24
N ALA A 101 24.69 -5.77 24.45
CA ALA A 101 24.06 -5.14 23.28
C ALA A 101 24.06 -6.02 22.03
N ALA A 102 25.15 -6.77 21.78
CA ALA A 102 25.36 -7.49 20.52
C ALA A 102 24.66 -8.85 20.47
N PHE A 103 24.67 -9.61 21.57
CA PHE A 103 24.23 -11.00 21.56
C PHE A 103 22.71 -11.19 21.68
N PRO A 104 21.97 -10.50 22.56
CA PRO A 104 20.53 -10.74 22.72
C PRO A 104 19.71 -10.63 21.40
N PRO A 105 19.97 -9.64 20.52
CA PRO A 105 19.31 -9.58 19.21
C PRO A 105 19.50 -10.82 18.33
N LEU A 106 20.64 -11.53 18.42
CA LEU A 106 20.90 -12.77 17.68
C LEU A 106 19.94 -13.91 18.08
N PHE A 107 19.44 -13.87 19.32
CA PHE A 107 18.47 -14.82 19.86
C PHE A 107 17.02 -14.31 19.79
N LYS A 108 16.75 -13.31 18.94
CA LYS A 108 15.43 -12.66 18.78
C LYS A 108 14.90 -12.00 20.06
N ILE A 109 15.78 -11.68 21.01
CA ILE A 109 15.42 -10.86 22.17
C ILE A 109 15.40 -9.39 21.74
N LYS A 110 14.39 -8.64 22.18
CA LYS A 110 14.27 -7.20 21.85
C LYS A 110 15.54 -6.45 22.28
N PRO A 111 16.09 -5.55 21.45
CA PRO A 111 17.28 -4.78 21.82
C PRO A 111 16.99 -3.87 23.03
N PHE A 112 18.02 -3.50 23.79
CA PHE A 112 17.84 -2.79 25.05
C PHE A 112 17.28 -1.38 24.80
N THR A 113 17.65 -0.80 23.66
CA THR A 113 17.13 0.47 23.12
C THR A 113 15.61 0.49 22.99
N PHE A 114 14.97 -0.66 22.78
CA PHE A 114 13.51 -0.79 22.75
C PHE A 114 12.88 -0.35 24.08
N GLN A 115 13.46 -0.74 25.21
CA GLN A 115 12.93 -0.41 26.54
C GLN A 115 13.05 1.08 26.87
N PHE A 116 14.04 1.74 26.27
CA PHE A 116 14.23 3.19 26.43
C PHE A 116 13.26 4.00 25.59
N SER A 117 12.93 3.52 24.38
CA SER A 117 12.04 4.25 23.46
C SER A 117 10.56 3.89 23.61
N GLU A 118 10.19 2.71 24.13
CA GLU A 118 8.79 2.25 24.16
C GLU A 118 7.83 3.21 24.88
N ASN A 119 8.29 4.01 25.85
CA ASN A 119 7.43 4.93 26.60
C ASN A 119 7.12 6.22 25.84
N ASP A 120 7.86 6.52 24.77
CA ASP A 120 7.71 7.75 23.99
C ASP A 120 6.74 7.59 22.81
N TYR A 121 6.22 6.37 22.57
CA TYR A 121 5.38 6.05 21.40
C TYR A 121 4.12 5.27 21.80
N PRO A 122 3.01 5.41 21.04
CA PRO A 122 1.79 4.61 21.24
C PRO A 122 2.00 3.10 21.12
N GLU A 123 1.09 2.30 21.70
CA GLU A 123 1.21 0.85 21.69
C GLU A 123 1.12 0.27 20.27
N ALA A 124 0.21 0.79 19.42
CA ALA A 124 0.12 0.40 18.01
C ALA A 124 1.43 0.62 17.23
N VAL A 125 2.21 1.64 17.62
CA VAL A 125 3.52 1.93 17.01
C VAL A 125 4.58 0.97 17.54
N THR A 126 4.66 0.80 18.86
CA THR A 126 5.68 -0.04 19.52
C THR A 126 5.51 -1.54 19.23
N GLY A 127 4.28 -1.98 18.93
CA GLY A 127 3.97 -3.34 18.50
C GLY A 127 4.38 -3.67 17.06
N GLY A 128 4.68 -2.67 16.23
CA GLY A 128 5.01 -2.87 14.82
C GLY A 128 6.45 -3.37 14.57
N GLU A 129 6.64 -4.16 13.50
CA GLU A 129 7.98 -4.61 13.08
C GLU A 129 8.92 -3.44 12.78
N GLN A 130 8.38 -2.32 12.30
CA GLN A 130 9.16 -1.13 11.98
C GLN A 130 9.85 -0.56 13.21
N PHE A 131 9.12 -0.42 14.32
CA PHE A 131 9.66 0.11 15.56
C PHE A 131 10.76 -0.79 16.11
N LEU A 132 10.59 -2.12 16.00
CA LEU A 132 11.63 -3.08 16.35
C LEU A 132 12.88 -2.92 15.46
N ARG A 133 12.73 -2.81 14.13
CA ARG A 133 13.84 -2.62 13.18
C ARG A 133 14.62 -1.33 13.46
N ILE A 134 13.93 -0.23 13.75
CA ILE A 134 14.55 1.05 14.10
C ILE A 134 15.37 0.91 15.38
N ASN A 135 14.79 0.28 16.41
CA ASN A 135 15.51 0.05 17.66
C ASN A 135 16.70 -0.89 17.50
N LEU A 136 16.62 -1.88 16.59
CA LEU A 136 17.76 -2.72 16.22
C LEU A 136 18.89 -1.91 15.57
N ILE A 137 18.58 -0.96 14.69
CA ILE A 137 19.60 -0.06 14.10
C ILE A 137 20.29 0.74 15.21
N ILE A 138 19.53 1.35 16.11
CA ILE A 138 20.07 2.13 17.23
C ILE A 138 20.93 1.23 18.13
N ASN A 139 20.50 -0.01 18.36
CA ASN A 139 21.25 -0.98 19.14
C ASN A 139 22.61 -1.30 18.50
N TYR A 140 22.68 -1.51 17.18
CA TYR A 140 23.96 -1.75 16.51
C TYR A 140 24.87 -0.52 16.50
N ILE A 141 24.31 0.70 16.50
CA ILE A 141 25.11 1.91 16.75
C ILE A 141 25.75 1.83 18.14
N TRP A 142 25.01 1.43 19.17
CA TRP A 142 25.56 1.21 20.51
C TRP A 142 26.61 0.09 20.56
N VAL A 143 26.43 -1.01 19.82
CA VAL A 143 27.44 -2.06 19.69
C VAL A 143 28.75 -1.49 19.16
N VAL A 144 28.69 -0.64 18.12
CA VAL A 144 29.88 0.03 17.57
C VAL A 144 30.48 1.02 18.58
N LEU A 145 29.66 1.80 19.29
CA LEU A 145 30.13 2.73 20.31
C LEU A 145 30.82 2.01 21.48
N PHE A 146 30.31 0.85 21.92
CA PHE A 146 30.94 0.06 22.96
C PHE A 146 32.23 -0.61 22.48
N ALA A 147 32.27 -1.13 21.25
CA ALA A 147 33.50 -1.66 20.65
C ALA A 147 34.58 -0.57 20.53
N LEU A 148 34.18 0.64 20.11
CA LEU A 148 35.08 1.80 20.08
C LEU A 148 35.53 2.19 21.49
N GLY A 149 34.65 2.09 22.50
CA GLY A 149 35.01 2.29 23.91
C GLY A 149 36.09 1.32 24.39
N ILE A 150 36.04 0.05 23.99
CA ILE A 150 37.10 -0.94 24.28
C ILE A 150 38.43 -0.47 23.69
N VAL A 151 38.46 -0.14 22.40
CA VAL A 151 39.67 0.31 21.70
C VAL A 151 40.23 1.58 22.34
N LEU A 152 39.38 2.59 22.55
CA LEU A 152 39.79 3.87 23.12
C LEU A 152 40.31 3.74 24.56
N THR A 153 39.84 2.76 25.33
CA THR A 153 40.36 2.51 26.68
C THR A 153 41.77 1.89 26.64
N LEU A 154 42.11 1.16 25.58
CA LEU A 154 43.41 0.50 25.41
C LEU A 154 44.49 1.38 24.79
N VAL A 155 44.12 2.56 24.25
CA VAL A 155 45.07 3.49 23.63
C VAL A 155 45.79 4.31 24.70
N PRO A 156 47.14 4.40 24.67
CA PRO A 156 47.88 5.32 25.52
C PRO A 156 47.82 6.74 24.96
N TYR A 157 47.31 7.69 25.75
CA TYR A 157 47.14 9.10 25.40
C TYR A 157 48.21 10.02 26.00
N HIS A 158 48.80 9.62 27.13
CA HIS A 158 49.79 10.43 27.84
C HIS A 158 50.84 9.54 28.50
N SER A 159 52.04 10.08 28.71
CA SER A 159 53.15 9.36 29.36
C SER A 159 53.07 9.32 30.89
N ASP A 160 52.13 10.05 31.47
CA ASP A 160 51.86 10.06 32.91
C ASP A 160 50.70 9.11 33.16
N ASP A 161 50.92 8.08 33.99
CA ASP A 161 49.95 7.01 34.20
C ASP A 161 48.62 7.53 34.77
N ALA A 162 48.66 8.54 35.65
CA ALA A 162 47.45 9.10 36.25
C ALA A 162 46.65 9.91 35.23
N ILE A 163 47.32 10.76 34.45
CA ILE A 163 46.69 11.55 33.38
C ILE A 163 46.14 10.63 32.28
N ASN A 164 46.92 9.61 31.88
CA ASN A 164 46.50 8.62 30.90
C ASN A 164 45.24 7.87 31.35
N THR A 165 45.19 7.43 32.61
CA THR A 165 44.03 6.74 33.17
C THR A 165 42.77 7.61 33.16
N ILE A 166 42.91 8.90 33.49
CA ILE A 166 41.80 9.86 33.45
C ILE A 166 41.29 10.03 32.01
N ILE A 167 42.20 10.25 31.05
CA ILE A 167 41.83 10.46 29.64
C ILE A 167 41.19 9.20 29.05
N ALA A 168 41.80 8.03 29.26
CA ALA A 168 41.30 6.73 28.77
C ALA A 168 39.93 6.36 29.36
N THR A 169 39.60 6.86 30.55
CA THR A 169 38.27 6.67 31.16
C THR A 169 37.25 7.68 30.65
N LEU A 170 37.62 8.96 30.55
CA LEU A 170 36.69 10.04 30.19
C LEU A 170 36.34 10.05 28.69
N VAL A 171 37.32 9.81 27.80
CA VAL A 171 37.11 9.91 26.35
C VAL A 171 36.00 8.97 25.85
N PRO A 172 35.97 7.67 26.20
CA PRO A 172 34.88 6.77 25.84
C PRO A 172 33.51 7.20 26.39
N ILE A 173 33.46 7.69 27.63
CA ILE A 173 32.23 8.15 28.27
C ILE A 173 31.68 9.39 27.55
N VAL A 174 32.52 10.38 27.31
CA VAL A 174 32.13 11.62 26.61
C VAL A 174 31.60 11.30 25.22
N LEU A 175 32.26 10.41 24.48
CA LEU A 175 31.81 9.95 23.16
C LEU A 175 30.39 9.34 23.23
N GLN A 176 30.14 8.46 24.20
CA GLN A 176 28.85 7.79 24.35
C GLN A 176 27.74 8.75 24.79
N LEU A 177 28.04 9.72 25.66
CA LEU A 177 27.07 10.73 26.09
C LEU A 177 26.77 11.73 24.97
N ALA A 178 27.79 12.16 24.22
CA ALA A 178 27.66 13.15 23.16
C ALA A 178 26.98 12.59 21.90
N ILE A 179 27.20 11.30 21.59
CA ILE A 179 26.67 10.67 20.37
C ILE A 179 25.50 9.73 20.69
N GLY A 180 25.68 8.83 21.66
CA GLY A 180 24.74 7.74 21.94
C GLY A 180 23.39 8.23 22.46
N ILE A 181 23.36 9.13 23.44
CA ILE A 181 22.10 9.65 24.01
C ILE A 181 21.31 10.47 22.97
N PRO A 182 21.88 11.47 22.27
CA PRO A 182 21.14 12.23 21.27
C PRO A 182 20.59 11.36 20.14
N LEU A 183 21.35 10.36 19.68
CA LEU A 183 20.88 9.41 18.69
C LEU A 183 19.71 8.57 19.21
N THR A 184 19.79 8.05 20.44
CA THR A 184 18.73 7.22 21.02
C THR A 184 17.41 7.99 21.15
N VAL A 185 17.47 9.29 21.44
CA VAL A 185 16.28 10.16 21.58
C VAL A 185 15.74 10.62 20.22
N LYS A 186 16.61 11.12 19.33
CA LYS A 186 16.16 11.81 18.10
C LYS A 186 16.02 10.89 16.89
N LEU A 187 16.85 9.86 16.79
CA LEU A 187 16.89 8.99 15.61
C LEU A 187 15.61 8.16 15.41
N PRO A 188 14.95 7.61 16.45
CA PRO A 188 13.72 6.86 16.22
C PRO A 188 12.62 7.73 15.62
N ALA A 189 12.41 8.95 16.13
CA ALA A 189 11.42 9.88 15.58
C ALA A 189 11.71 10.22 14.11
N TYR A 190 12.99 10.47 13.78
CA TYR A 190 13.41 10.74 12.41
C TYR A 190 13.19 9.53 11.47
N LEU A 191 13.54 8.32 11.90
CA LEU A 191 13.42 7.11 11.08
C LEU A 191 11.96 6.66 10.95
N MET A 192 11.15 6.80 12.00
CA MET A 192 9.70 6.56 11.95
C MET A 192 9.03 7.45 10.92
N GLN A 193 9.48 8.71 10.78
CA GLN A 193 8.97 9.62 9.77
C GLN A 193 9.48 9.34 8.34
N LYS A 194 10.60 8.63 8.16
CA LYS A 194 11.24 8.49 6.84
C LYS A 194 11.00 7.13 6.19
N VAL A 195 10.81 6.09 7.00
CA VAL A 195 10.47 4.75 6.54
C VAL A 195 8.96 4.64 6.60
N GLY A 196 8.27 4.58 5.46
CA GLY A 196 6.80 4.49 5.50
C GLY A 196 6.33 3.15 6.08
N GLY A 197 5.25 3.23 6.84
CA GLY A 197 4.90 2.21 7.82
C GLY A 197 4.37 0.90 7.26
N GLY A 198 4.62 -0.18 8.00
CA GLY A 198 3.83 -1.42 7.87
C GLY A 198 2.40 -1.23 8.36
N GLN A 199 1.55 -2.24 8.21
CA GLN A 199 0.18 -2.17 8.72
C GLN A 199 0.19 -2.07 10.25
N MET A 200 -0.40 -0.99 10.79
CA MET A 200 -0.67 -0.84 12.22
C MET A 200 -1.98 -1.54 12.57
N ILE A 201 -2.03 -2.13 13.75
CA ILE A 201 -3.24 -2.70 14.34
C ILE A 201 -3.52 -1.89 15.60
N PHE A 202 -4.72 -1.33 15.68
CA PHE A 202 -5.14 -0.44 16.74
C PHE A 202 -6.04 -1.18 17.73
N LYS A 203 -5.80 -1.00 19.03
CA LYS A 203 -6.62 -1.62 20.08
C LYS A 203 -7.79 -0.75 20.55
N SER A 204 -7.69 0.55 20.37
CA SER A 204 -8.69 1.55 20.78
C SER A 204 -8.66 2.76 19.86
N ILE A 205 -9.68 3.62 19.93
CA ILE A 205 -9.74 4.85 19.13
C ILE A 205 -8.65 5.84 19.55
N LYS A 206 -8.37 5.92 20.85
CA LYS A 206 -7.29 6.76 21.37
C LYS A 206 -5.91 6.32 20.84
N ASP A 207 -5.66 5.01 20.84
CA ASP A 207 -4.43 4.43 20.29
C ASP A 207 -4.35 4.69 18.78
N MET A 208 -5.46 4.52 18.05
CA MET A 208 -5.56 4.85 16.62
C MET A 208 -5.20 6.31 16.32
N PHE A 209 -5.85 7.28 16.94
CA PHE A 209 -5.60 8.70 16.66
C PHE A 209 -4.17 9.14 16.99
N SER A 210 -3.60 8.61 18.08
CA SER A 210 -2.21 8.90 18.45
C SER A 210 -1.19 8.23 17.52
N ALA A 211 -1.52 7.08 16.92
CA ALA A 211 -0.63 6.31 16.05
C ALA A 211 -0.73 6.69 14.56
N MET A 212 -1.91 7.06 14.06
CA MET A 212 -2.15 7.37 12.64
C MET A 212 -1.19 8.44 12.04
N PRO A 213 -0.80 9.52 12.74
CA PRO A 213 0.18 10.47 12.22
C PRO A 213 1.51 9.83 11.81
N PHE A 214 1.93 8.75 12.49
CA PHE A 214 3.13 7.99 12.17
C PHE A 214 2.95 7.05 10.96
N GLY A 215 1.71 6.75 10.59
CA GLY A 215 1.35 5.89 9.47
C GLY A 215 1.23 6.60 8.12
N LEU A 216 1.41 7.93 8.07
CA LEU A 216 1.20 8.69 6.84
C LEU A 216 2.19 8.27 5.73
N ASN A 217 1.65 7.86 4.60
CA ASN A 217 2.39 7.64 3.38
C ASN A 217 2.75 8.98 2.74
N LYS A 218 3.97 9.44 3.02
CA LYS A 218 4.51 10.70 2.49
C LYS A 218 4.47 10.82 0.97
N THR A 219 4.62 9.71 0.23
CA THR A 219 4.59 9.78 -1.24
C THR A 219 3.19 10.11 -1.73
N ASN A 220 2.18 9.46 -1.16
CA ASN A 220 0.78 9.67 -1.53
C ASN A 220 0.22 10.99 -0.96
N ALA A 221 0.77 11.46 0.16
CA ALA A 221 0.40 12.72 0.79
C ALA A 221 1.06 13.97 0.15
N LYS A 222 1.90 13.80 -0.88
CA LYS A 222 2.59 14.91 -1.54
C LYS A 222 1.59 15.84 -2.23
N GLY A 223 1.65 17.14 -1.91
CA GLY A 223 0.75 18.15 -2.47
C GLY A 223 -0.69 18.10 -1.95
N ILE A 224 -0.96 17.32 -0.91
CA ILE A 224 -2.28 17.27 -0.26
C ILE A 224 -2.28 18.21 0.94
N SER A 225 -3.27 19.10 1.00
CA SER A 225 -3.50 20.02 2.12
C SER A 225 -4.98 20.03 2.48
N THR A 226 -5.33 19.39 3.60
CA THR A 226 -6.71 19.20 4.06
C THR A 226 -6.82 19.02 5.57
N VAL A 227 -7.99 19.36 6.11
CA VAL A 227 -8.35 19.15 7.51
C VAL A 227 -9.56 18.24 7.56
N ILE A 228 -9.44 17.13 8.29
CA ILE A 228 -10.46 16.09 8.40
C ILE A 228 -10.91 16.01 9.86
N GLN A 229 -12.16 16.41 10.12
CA GLN A 229 -12.80 16.38 11.43
C GLN A 229 -13.47 15.02 11.66
N PHE A 230 -13.39 14.51 12.87
CA PHE A 230 -14.06 13.30 13.34
C PHE A 230 -15.01 13.64 14.48
N PHE A 231 -16.21 13.09 14.40
CA PHE A 231 -17.18 12.99 15.48
C PHE A 231 -17.52 11.51 15.64
N LEU A 232 -16.80 10.84 16.53
CA LEU A 232 -17.04 9.44 16.83
C LEU A 232 -17.99 9.32 18.03
N THR A 233 -19.04 8.52 17.89
CA THR A 233 -20.01 8.19 18.95
C THR A 233 -19.87 6.73 19.39
N GLY A 234 -20.57 6.27 20.41
CA GLY A 234 -20.56 4.87 20.83
C GLY A 234 -19.65 4.60 22.03
N ASP A 235 -18.94 3.46 22.02
CA ASP A 235 -18.16 2.94 23.15
C ASP A 235 -16.95 3.82 23.53
N GLU A 236 -16.32 4.47 22.54
CA GLU A 236 -15.20 5.38 22.72
C GLU A 236 -15.48 6.72 22.01
N PRO A 237 -16.37 7.57 22.58
CA PRO A 237 -16.75 8.82 21.94
C PRO A 237 -15.55 9.76 21.87
N THR A 238 -15.26 10.28 20.68
CA THR A 238 -14.08 11.09 20.43
C THR A 238 -14.39 12.19 19.43
N ILE A 239 -14.01 13.42 19.79
CA ILE A 239 -14.03 14.57 18.89
C ILE A 239 -12.59 14.99 18.66
N GLY A 240 -12.14 14.98 17.41
CA GLY A 240 -10.77 15.34 17.05
C GLY A 240 -10.59 15.47 15.56
N TYR A 241 -9.47 16.02 15.13
CA TYR A 241 -9.21 16.25 13.71
C TYR A 241 -7.77 15.95 13.33
N PHE A 242 -7.58 15.54 12.07
CA PHE A 242 -6.28 15.46 11.42
C PHE A 242 -6.04 16.69 10.55
N ILE A 243 -4.84 17.25 10.63
CA ILE A 243 -4.32 18.18 9.64
C ILE A 243 -3.30 17.42 8.79
N ILE A 244 -3.57 17.29 7.49
CA ILE A 244 -2.61 16.76 6.53
C ILE A 244 -2.15 17.93 5.66
N ASP A 245 -0.87 18.26 5.74
CA ASP A 245 -0.27 19.33 4.96
C ASP A 245 1.10 18.90 4.44
N ASP A 246 1.19 18.72 3.13
CA ASP A 246 2.35 18.24 2.36
C ASP A 246 3.26 17.28 3.14
N GLN A 247 2.86 16.01 3.17
CA GLN A 247 3.63 14.91 3.77
C GLN A 247 3.76 14.95 5.31
N LYS A 248 3.06 15.88 5.98
CA LYS A 248 2.93 15.90 7.44
C LYS A 248 1.48 15.62 7.83
N CYS A 249 1.30 14.88 8.92
CA CYS A 249 0.01 14.64 9.55
C CYS A 249 0.14 14.95 11.03
N THR A 250 -0.83 15.66 11.60
CA THR A 250 -0.94 15.89 13.04
C THR A 250 -2.37 15.61 13.49
N TYR A 251 -2.51 15.10 14.72
CA TYR A 251 -3.78 14.89 15.39
C TYR A 251 -3.97 15.93 16.48
N ASN A 252 -5.18 16.46 16.62
CA ASN A 252 -5.58 17.31 17.73
C ASN A 252 -6.96 16.89 18.24
N GLU A 253 -7.18 17.01 19.54
CA GLU A 253 -8.49 16.81 20.17
C GLU A 253 -9.35 18.08 19.99
N GLY A 254 -10.68 17.89 19.94
CA GLY A 254 -11.66 18.96 19.81
C GLY A 254 -12.12 19.23 18.37
N GLU A 255 -12.77 20.40 18.19
CA GLU A 255 -13.32 20.82 16.91
C GLU A 255 -12.41 21.83 16.21
N HIS A 256 -12.20 21.64 14.91
CA HIS A 256 -11.53 22.61 14.06
C HIS A 256 -12.55 23.63 13.54
N PRO A 257 -12.24 24.95 13.51
CA PRO A 257 -13.21 25.97 13.10
C PRO A 257 -13.58 25.92 11.61
N ASN A 258 -12.74 25.32 10.77
CA ASN A 258 -12.97 25.24 9.32
C ASN A 258 -12.47 23.92 8.72
N PRO A 259 -13.14 22.78 8.99
CA PRO A 259 -12.75 21.50 8.42
C PRO A 259 -13.20 21.41 6.96
N LYS A 260 -12.36 20.81 6.09
CA LYS A 260 -12.76 20.55 4.70
C LYS A 260 -13.66 19.33 4.58
N THR A 261 -13.45 18.34 5.45
CA THR A 261 -14.19 17.08 5.49
C THR A 261 -14.54 16.76 6.93
N THR A 262 -15.77 16.34 7.19
CA THR A 262 -16.23 15.93 8.52
C THR A 262 -16.79 14.52 8.45
N ILE A 263 -16.34 13.64 9.32
CA ILE A 263 -16.73 12.23 9.39
C ILE A 263 -17.50 12.01 10.70
N LYS A 264 -18.72 11.51 10.59
CA LYS A 264 -19.58 11.15 11.73
C LYS A 264 -19.80 9.64 11.68
N CYS A 265 -19.32 8.92 12.70
CA CYS A 265 -19.29 7.45 12.68
C CYS A 265 -19.39 6.89 14.11
N ASP A 266 -19.87 5.66 14.25
CA ASP A 266 -19.67 4.91 15.47
C ASP A 266 -18.18 4.55 15.66
N SER A 267 -17.67 4.65 16.89
CA SER A 267 -16.26 4.44 17.24
C SER A 267 -15.81 3.01 16.96
N LYS A 268 -16.68 2.02 17.18
CA LYS A 268 -16.37 0.62 16.92
C LYS A 268 -16.24 0.38 15.42
N LEU A 269 -17.19 0.88 14.63
CA LEU A 269 -17.13 0.79 13.17
C LEU A 269 -15.86 1.46 12.61
N TRP A 270 -15.52 2.64 13.10
CA TRP A 270 -14.35 3.36 12.62
C TRP A 270 -13.03 2.65 12.97
N LEU A 271 -12.96 2.02 14.14
CA LEU A 271 -11.82 1.19 14.54
C LEU A 271 -11.68 -0.04 13.63
N GLN A 272 -12.79 -0.71 13.29
CA GLN A 272 -12.81 -1.84 12.35
C GLN A 272 -12.37 -1.44 10.94
N ILE A 273 -12.80 -0.27 10.46
CA ILE A 273 -12.36 0.30 9.19
C ILE A 273 -10.84 0.54 9.22
N SER A 274 -10.33 1.12 10.31
CA SER A 274 -8.91 1.45 10.47
C SER A 274 -8.03 0.20 10.57
N ASN A 275 -8.56 -0.90 11.13
CA ASN A 275 -7.91 -2.21 11.18
C ASN A 275 -8.09 -3.04 9.89
N LYS A 276 -8.82 -2.52 8.87
CA LYS A 276 -9.18 -3.20 7.61
C LYS A 276 -10.08 -4.43 7.76
N GLU A 277 -10.81 -4.53 8.87
CA GLU A 277 -11.82 -5.57 9.08
C GLU A 277 -13.09 -5.28 8.27
N VAL A 278 -13.41 -3.98 8.14
CA VAL A 278 -14.53 -3.47 7.35
C VAL A 278 -14.00 -2.55 6.25
N SER A 279 -14.55 -2.66 5.05
CA SER A 279 -14.24 -1.72 3.96
C SER A 279 -14.93 -0.39 4.23
N GLY A 280 -14.16 0.67 4.47
CA GLY A 280 -14.71 2.02 4.64
C GLY A 280 -15.56 2.47 3.44
N GLY A 281 -15.17 2.12 2.21
CA GLY A 281 -15.97 2.43 1.02
C GLY A 281 -17.34 1.73 1.03
N LYS A 282 -17.42 0.46 1.44
CA LYS A 282 -18.70 -0.27 1.55
C LYS A 282 -19.56 0.28 2.68
N ALA A 283 -18.96 0.54 3.85
CA ALA A 283 -19.67 1.11 4.99
C ALA A 283 -20.28 2.49 4.67
N LEU A 284 -19.59 3.32 3.88
CA LEU A 284 -20.14 4.59 3.40
C LEU A 284 -21.34 4.39 2.47
N ILE A 285 -21.25 3.47 1.50
CA ILE A 285 -22.32 3.18 0.53
C ILE A 285 -23.57 2.64 1.24
N ASN A 286 -23.38 1.82 2.27
CA ASN A 286 -24.45 1.27 3.08
C ASN A 286 -25.05 2.28 4.09
N ASN A 287 -24.58 3.54 4.09
CA ASN A 287 -24.94 4.58 5.06
C ASN A 287 -24.64 4.22 6.52
N GLU A 288 -23.60 3.40 6.77
CA GLU A 288 -23.18 3.01 8.11
C GLU A 288 -22.39 4.13 8.82
N TYR A 289 -21.85 5.09 8.07
CA TYR A 289 -21.31 6.35 8.59
C TYR A 289 -21.53 7.49 7.59
N GLN A 290 -21.38 8.73 8.05
CA GLN A 290 -21.66 9.94 7.26
C GLN A 290 -20.40 10.77 7.02
N VAL A 291 -20.35 11.40 5.84
CA VAL A 291 -19.29 12.34 5.45
C VAL A 291 -19.94 13.65 4.99
N GLU A 292 -19.51 14.76 5.56
CA GLU A 292 -19.94 16.11 5.21
C GLU A 292 -18.74 16.91 4.65
N GLY A 293 -18.99 17.85 3.73
CA GLY A 293 -17.94 18.64 3.07
C GLY A 293 -17.34 17.95 1.85
N ASP A 294 -16.03 18.10 1.64
CA ASP A 294 -15.30 17.53 0.51
C ASP A 294 -15.07 16.01 0.71
N ALA A 295 -15.94 15.20 0.11
CA ALA A 295 -15.85 13.75 0.16
C ALA A 295 -14.76 13.16 -0.76
N THR A 296 -14.12 13.95 -1.63
CA THR A 296 -13.13 13.43 -2.60
C THR A 296 -11.90 12.86 -1.91
N ILE A 297 -11.55 13.37 -0.72
CA ILE A 297 -10.45 12.83 0.08
C ILE A 297 -10.70 11.37 0.48
N MET A 298 -11.95 10.94 0.63
CA MET A 298 -12.30 9.56 1.00
C MET A 298 -11.93 8.54 -0.08
N LEU A 299 -11.86 8.97 -1.34
CA LEU A 299 -11.39 8.12 -2.46
C LEU A 299 -9.92 7.74 -2.32
N LYS A 300 -9.12 8.56 -1.62
CA LYS A 300 -7.68 8.37 -1.43
C LYS A 300 -7.29 8.14 0.02
N PHE A 301 -8.22 8.23 0.96
CA PHE A 301 -7.93 8.23 2.39
C PHE A 301 -7.20 6.96 2.82
N ALA A 302 -7.63 5.79 2.32
CA ALA A 302 -6.94 4.52 2.57
C ALA A 302 -5.50 4.51 2.02
N ASP A 303 -5.28 5.12 0.85
CA ASP A 303 -3.95 5.21 0.23
C ASP A 303 -3.00 6.14 0.99
N LEU A 304 -3.52 7.15 1.70
CA LEU A 304 -2.72 8.04 2.55
C LEU A 304 -2.08 7.31 3.73
N PHE A 305 -2.64 6.17 4.15
CA PHE A 305 -2.12 5.37 5.25
C PHE A 305 -1.75 3.94 4.81
N ALA A 306 -1.70 3.70 3.51
CA ALA A 306 -1.24 2.43 2.96
C ALA A 306 0.28 2.32 3.07
N ALA A 307 0.76 1.11 3.41
CA ALA A 307 2.18 0.83 3.45
C ALA A 307 2.86 1.22 2.12
N PRO A 308 4.08 1.76 2.13
CA PRO A 308 4.82 2.02 0.91
C PRO A 308 4.94 0.70 0.17
N LYS A 309 4.24 0.57 -0.97
CA LYS A 309 4.56 -0.48 -1.90
C LYS A 309 6.02 -0.26 -2.26
N ALA A 310 6.89 -1.21 -1.91
CA ALA A 310 8.21 -1.27 -2.52
C ALA A 310 7.95 -1.06 -4.01
N GLN A 311 8.58 -0.05 -4.61
CA GLN A 311 8.60 0.03 -6.06
C GLN A 311 9.19 -1.31 -6.49
N LYS A 312 8.33 -2.27 -6.86
CA LYS A 312 8.70 -3.30 -7.82
C LYS A 312 9.31 -2.44 -8.91
N LYS A 313 10.63 -2.55 -9.10
CA LYS A 313 11.33 -1.94 -10.25
C LYS A 313 10.31 -2.02 -11.36
N LYS A 314 9.82 -0.86 -11.85
CA LYS A 314 8.98 -0.83 -13.05
C LYS A 314 9.73 -1.78 -13.96
N LYS A 315 9.17 -2.97 -14.22
CA LYS A 315 9.65 -3.77 -15.34
C LYS A 315 9.56 -2.73 -16.44
N THR A 316 10.71 -2.32 -16.94
CA THR A 316 10.76 -1.60 -18.19
C THR A 316 10.06 -2.59 -19.11
N VAL A 317 8.75 -2.38 -19.32
CA VAL A 317 8.02 -3.11 -20.32
C VAL A 317 8.67 -2.57 -21.57
N LYS A 318 9.74 -3.24 -21.99
CA LYS A 318 10.15 -3.23 -23.38
C LYS A 318 8.88 -3.66 -24.10
N SER A 319 8.15 -2.68 -24.62
CA SER A 319 7.00 -2.89 -25.47
C SER A 319 7.50 -3.51 -26.78
N LYS A 320 7.84 -4.80 -26.73
CA LYS A 320 7.37 -5.66 -27.81
C LYS A 320 5.87 -5.68 -27.60
N GLN A 321 5.10 -5.04 -28.48
CA GLN A 321 3.64 -5.15 -28.51
C GLN A 321 3.29 -6.63 -28.37
N ALA A 322 2.87 -7.03 -27.17
CA ALA A 322 2.21 -8.31 -27.02
C ALA A 322 0.93 -8.20 -27.85
N LYS A 323 0.75 -9.13 -28.78
CA LYS A 323 -0.45 -9.22 -29.59
C LYS A 323 -1.65 -9.29 -28.63
N PHE A 324 -2.65 -8.42 -28.82
CA PHE A 324 -3.84 -8.43 -27.97
C PHE A 324 -4.55 -9.78 -28.10
N GLU A 325 -4.92 -10.39 -26.97
CA GLU A 325 -5.61 -11.67 -26.95
C GLU A 325 -7.12 -11.42 -26.86
N TYR A 326 -7.84 -11.75 -27.94
CA TYR A 326 -9.30 -11.64 -27.97
C TYR A 326 -9.96 -12.75 -27.16
N LYS A 327 -11.07 -12.42 -26.50
CA LYS A 327 -11.85 -13.41 -25.77
C LYS A 327 -12.44 -14.44 -26.73
N THR A 328 -12.36 -15.70 -26.33
CA THR A 328 -13.01 -16.82 -27.00
C THR A 328 -14.09 -17.41 -26.11
N PHE A 329 -15.23 -17.74 -26.69
CA PHE A 329 -16.32 -18.46 -26.04
C PHE A 329 -16.38 -19.90 -26.50
N ALA A 330 -17.18 -20.70 -25.79
CA ALA A 330 -17.48 -22.06 -26.22
C ALA A 330 -18.15 -22.06 -27.62
N PRO A 331 -17.85 -23.05 -28.48
CA PRO A 331 -18.54 -23.26 -29.74
C PRO A 331 -20.07 -23.21 -29.58
N ASN A 332 -20.76 -22.57 -30.51
CA ASN A 332 -22.23 -22.44 -30.52
C ASN A 332 -22.86 -21.68 -29.35
N LYS A 333 -22.08 -21.03 -28.46
CA LYS A 333 -22.61 -20.21 -27.35
C LYS A 333 -23.42 -19.01 -27.86
N ILE A 334 -22.92 -18.33 -28.89
CA ILE A 334 -23.53 -17.08 -29.39
C ILE A 334 -24.76 -17.42 -30.24
N LYS A 335 -25.95 -17.05 -29.77
CA LYS A 335 -27.23 -17.25 -30.46
C LYS A 335 -27.92 -15.94 -30.81
N ASN A 336 -27.86 -14.94 -29.94
CA ASN A 336 -28.49 -13.64 -30.13
C ASN A 336 -27.44 -12.56 -30.33
N ILE A 337 -27.47 -11.93 -31.51
CA ILE A 337 -26.57 -10.84 -31.87
C ILE A 337 -27.37 -9.55 -32.00
N VAL A 338 -26.90 -8.49 -31.36
CA VAL A 338 -27.50 -7.16 -31.48
C VAL A 338 -26.50 -6.19 -32.08
N VAL A 339 -26.89 -5.54 -33.17
CA VAL A 339 -26.07 -4.57 -33.87
C VAL A 339 -26.51 -3.16 -33.55
N PHE A 340 -25.59 -2.33 -33.07
CA PHE A 340 -25.79 -0.90 -32.90
C PHE A 340 -24.94 -0.15 -33.95
N ASP A 341 -25.62 0.51 -34.89
CA ASP A 341 -25.00 1.30 -35.97
C ASP A 341 -25.08 2.79 -35.68
N GLY A 342 -23.93 3.38 -35.34
CA GLY A 342 -23.75 4.81 -35.10
C GLY A 342 -23.46 5.63 -36.37
N GLY A 343 -23.52 5.03 -37.56
CA GLY A 343 -23.28 5.71 -38.83
C GLY A 343 -24.49 6.52 -39.32
N PHE A 344 -24.24 7.77 -39.74
CA PHE A 344 -25.28 8.66 -40.27
C PHE A 344 -25.68 8.34 -41.72
N ARG A 345 -24.76 7.80 -42.52
CA ARG A 345 -25.01 7.43 -43.91
C ARG A 345 -26.06 6.33 -44.00
N SER A 346 -26.83 6.30 -45.09
CA SER A 346 -27.77 5.20 -45.33
C SER A 346 -27.02 3.88 -45.53
N ILE A 347 -27.71 2.77 -45.31
CA ILE A 347 -27.16 1.40 -45.43
C ILE A 347 -26.52 1.19 -46.81
N LYS A 348 -27.10 1.77 -47.87
CA LYS A 348 -26.60 1.68 -49.25
C LYS A 348 -25.20 2.29 -49.46
N PHE A 349 -24.84 3.33 -48.70
CA PHE A 349 -23.62 4.10 -48.93
C PHE A 349 -22.58 3.96 -47.81
N SER A 350 -22.92 3.29 -46.71
CA SER A 350 -22.07 3.10 -45.54
C SER A 350 -21.15 1.88 -45.73
N LYS A 351 -19.84 2.10 -45.62
CA LYS A 351 -18.83 1.05 -45.80
C LYS A 351 -18.64 0.22 -44.53
N THR A 352 -18.83 0.83 -43.37
CA THR A 352 -18.97 0.10 -42.10
C THR A 352 -20.16 -0.86 -42.17
N THR A 353 -21.32 -0.36 -42.63
CA THR A 353 -22.52 -1.19 -42.76
C THR A 353 -22.36 -2.29 -43.83
N PHE A 354 -21.63 -2.02 -44.91
CA PHE A 354 -21.27 -3.05 -45.89
C PHE A 354 -20.55 -4.25 -45.25
N MET A 355 -19.53 -4.00 -44.41
CA MET A 355 -18.85 -5.08 -43.68
C MET A 355 -19.78 -5.80 -42.70
N VAL A 356 -20.55 -5.02 -41.93
CA VAL A 356 -21.46 -5.54 -40.90
C VAL A 356 -22.55 -6.42 -41.51
N ASN A 357 -23.14 -6.02 -42.64
CA ASN A 357 -24.18 -6.82 -43.31
C ASN A 357 -23.65 -8.19 -43.74
N HIS A 358 -22.43 -8.25 -44.28
CA HIS A 358 -21.82 -9.51 -44.67
C HIS A 358 -21.41 -10.38 -43.47
N PHE A 359 -21.00 -9.76 -42.37
CA PHE A 359 -20.84 -10.46 -41.09
C PHE A 359 -22.18 -11.05 -40.59
N ILE A 360 -23.26 -10.27 -40.66
CA ILE A 360 -24.61 -10.72 -40.29
C ILE A 360 -25.06 -11.88 -41.19
N ASP A 361 -24.80 -11.82 -42.51
CA ASP A 361 -25.13 -12.91 -43.43
C ASP A 361 -24.45 -14.21 -42.99
N GLY A 362 -23.17 -14.16 -42.64
CA GLY A 362 -22.41 -15.29 -42.11
C GLY A 362 -22.98 -15.82 -40.80
N ALA A 363 -23.27 -14.94 -39.85
CA ALA A 363 -23.81 -15.32 -38.55
C ALA A 363 -25.21 -15.95 -38.65
N LYS A 364 -26.08 -15.43 -39.52
CA LYS A 364 -27.40 -16.00 -39.80
C LYS A 364 -27.30 -17.37 -40.47
N GLN A 365 -26.35 -17.55 -41.41
CA GLN A 365 -26.07 -18.86 -42.02
C GLN A 365 -25.64 -19.91 -40.98
N ALA A 366 -24.96 -19.48 -39.91
CA ALA A 366 -24.60 -20.33 -38.76
C ALA A 366 -25.69 -20.47 -37.70
N GLY A 367 -26.88 -19.91 -37.92
CA GLY A 367 -28.05 -20.07 -37.06
C GLY A 367 -28.23 -19.05 -35.94
N ALA A 368 -27.50 -17.92 -35.97
CA ALA A 368 -27.73 -16.83 -35.03
C ALA A 368 -28.97 -15.98 -35.39
N ASN A 369 -29.72 -15.58 -34.37
CA ASN A 369 -30.72 -14.53 -34.46
C ASN A 369 -30.04 -13.16 -34.38
N VAL A 370 -30.41 -12.23 -35.27
CA VAL A 370 -29.76 -10.92 -35.36
C VAL A 370 -30.78 -9.79 -35.40
N GLU A 371 -30.66 -8.86 -34.46
CA GLU A 371 -31.39 -7.59 -34.44
C GLU A 371 -30.46 -6.42 -34.83
N TYR A 372 -30.99 -5.44 -35.58
CA TYR A 372 -30.21 -4.31 -36.08
C TYR A 372 -30.86 -2.98 -35.71
N PHE A 373 -30.11 -2.13 -35.00
CA PHE A 373 -30.55 -0.82 -34.54
C PHE A 373 -29.65 0.27 -35.14
N LYS A 374 -30.21 1.11 -36.01
CA LYS A 374 -29.52 2.29 -36.52
C LYS A 374 -29.77 3.47 -35.58
N LEU A 375 -28.78 3.82 -34.76
CA LEU A 375 -28.92 4.74 -33.63
C LEU A 375 -29.49 6.11 -34.03
N LYS A 376 -29.17 6.60 -35.24
CA LYS A 376 -29.68 7.89 -35.74
C LYS A 376 -31.21 7.98 -35.85
N ASN A 377 -31.89 6.84 -35.82
CA ASN A 377 -33.34 6.74 -35.92
C ASN A 377 -34.03 6.73 -34.55
N TYR A 378 -33.28 6.86 -33.45
CA TYR A 378 -33.76 6.80 -32.08
C TYR A 378 -33.47 8.11 -31.35
N ASP A 379 -34.36 8.52 -30.45
CA ASP A 379 -34.12 9.64 -29.55
C ASP A 379 -33.27 9.17 -28.36
N ILE A 380 -32.02 9.63 -28.31
CA ILE A 380 -31.06 9.27 -27.25
C ILE A 380 -30.44 10.56 -26.73
N LYS A 381 -30.77 10.93 -25.49
CA LYS A 381 -30.18 12.11 -24.85
C LYS A 381 -28.78 11.81 -24.34
N ASP A 382 -27.92 12.82 -24.35
CA ASP A 382 -26.59 12.74 -23.76
C ASP A 382 -26.65 12.39 -22.27
N CYS A 383 -25.65 11.64 -21.81
CA CYS A 383 -25.51 11.37 -20.39
C CYS A 383 -25.18 12.66 -19.65
N SER A 384 -25.99 13.02 -18.64
CA SER A 384 -25.78 14.22 -17.83
C SER A 384 -24.79 14.03 -16.67
N GLY A 385 -24.27 12.81 -16.47
CA GLY A 385 -23.38 12.50 -15.35
C GLY A 385 -24.03 12.68 -13.97
N CYS A 386 -25.37 12.63 -13.88
CA CYS A 386 -26.08 12.85 -12.61
C CYS A 386 -25.99 11.69 -11.61
N TYR A 387 -25.53 10.51 -12.05
CA TYR A 387 -25.41 9.27 -11.27
C TYR A 387 -26.70 8.78 -10.58
N THR A 388 -27.87 9.29 -10.97
CA THR A 388 -29.14 8.83 -10.40
C THR A 388 -29.36 7.33 -10.63
N CYS A 389 -28.90 6.80 -11.77
CA CYS A 389 -28.95 5.37 -12.10
C CYS A 389 -28.07 4.46 -11.23
N TRP A 390 -27.20 5.05 -10.41
CA TRP A 390 -26.39 4.35 -9.42
C TRP A 390 -26.85 4.64 -7.99
N THR A 391 -27.36 5.84 -7.73
CA THR A 391 -27.62 6.32 -6.36
C THR A 391 -29.08 6.25 -5.95
N LYS A 392 -30.03 6.67 -6.79
CA LYS A 392 -31.46 6.74 -6.42
C LYS A 392 -32.31 5.68 -7.11
N THR A 393 -31.98 5.34 -8.35
CA THR A 393 -32.69 4.34 -9.16
C THR A 393 -31.69 3.33 -9.73
N PRO A 394 -31.09 2.45 -8.90
CA PRO A 394 -30.07 1.51 -9.35
C PRO A 394 -30.48 0.72 -10.60
N GLY A 395 -29.71 0.84 -11.68
CA GLY A 395 -29.97 0.17 -12.96
C GLY A 395 -30.95 0.89 -13.89
N GLU A 396 -31.59 1.96 -13.45
CA GLU A 396 -32.57 2.71 -14.24
C GLU A 396 -32.16 4.18 -14.44
N CYS A 397 -32.21 4.64 -15.69
CA CYS A 397 -31.93 6.03 -16.02
C CYS A 397 -33.17 6.92 -15.82
N ILE A 398 -32.94 8.18 -15.44
CA ILE A 398 -34.01 9.19 -15.31
C ILE A 398 -34.60 9.61 -16.65
N PHE A 399 -33.81 9.56 -17.71
CA PHE A 399 -34.27 9.89 -19.05
C PHE A 399 -35.17 8.76 -19.56
N LYS A 400 -36.41 9.11 -19.91
CA LYS A 400 -37.41 8.22 -20.51
C LYS A 400 -37.39 8.35 -22.03
N ASP A 401 -36.23 8.06 -22.62
CA ASP A 401 -35.96 8.07 -24.05
C ASP A 401 -35.74 6.64 -24.58
N ASP A 402 -35.48 6.48 -25.89
CA ASP A 402 -35.39 5.16 -26.55
C ASP A 402 -34.24 4.30 -26.01
N MET A 403 -33.27 4.92 -25.34
CA MET A 403 -32.16 4.24 -24.69
C MET A 403 -32.63 3.19 -23.67
N THR A 404 -33.83 3.34 -23.10
CA THR A 404 -34.39 2.34 -22.18
C THR A 404 -34.58 0.99 -22.87
N MET A 405 -35.14 0.99 -24.08
CA MET A 405 -35.32 -0.21 -24.89
C MET A 405 -33.98 -0.71 -25.42
N LEU A 406 -33.15 0.19 -25.96
CA LEU A 406 -31.86 -0.19 -26.53
C LEU A 406 -30.91 -0.81 -25.49
N ARG A 407 -30.88 -0.29 -24.25
CA ARG A 407 -30.11 -0.87 -23.14
C ARG A 407 -30.64 -2.25 -22.74
N LYS A 408 -31.95 -2.48 -22.82
CA LYS A 408 -32.52 -3.82 -22.60
C LYS A 408 -32.02 -4.79 -23.68
N LYS A 409 -32.09 -4.41 -24.96
CA LYS A 409 -31.57 -5.21 -26.09
C LYS A 409 -30.07 -5.46 -25.99
N TYR A 410 -29.30 -4.45 -25.57
CA TYR A 410 -27.87 -4.59 -25.28
C TYR A 410 -27.61 -5.72 -24.26
N ARG A 411 -28.31 -5.72 -23.12
CA ARG A 411 -28.11 -6.74 -22.07
C ARG A 411 -28.56 -8.15 -22.45
N GLU A 412 -29.52 -8.28 -23.36
CA GLU A 412 -30.08 -9.58 -23.78
C GLU A 412 -29.25 -10.27 -24.87
N ALA A 413 -28.25 -9.59 -25.42
CA ALA A 413 -27.40 -10.13 -26.49
C ALA A 413 -26.31 -11.05 -25.95
N ASP A 414 -26.01 -12.14 -26.66
CA ASP A 414 -24.80 -12.92 -26.41
C ASP A 414 -23.57 -12.22 -27.03
N LEU A 415 -23.81 -11.51 -28.14
CA LEU A 415 -22.80 -10.74 -28.87
C LEU A 415 -23.36 -9.36 -29.28
N VAL A 416 -22.63 -8.30 -28.95
CA VAL A 416 -22.92 -6.93 -29.41
C VAL A 416 -21.99 -6.56 -30.57
N VAL A 417 -22.55 -6.02 -31.65
CA VAL A 417 -21.78 -5.47 -32.76
C VAL A 417 -21.84 -3.95 -32.69
N PHE A 418 -20.71 -3.32 -32.41
CA PHE A 418 -20.59 -1.86 -32.50
C PHE A 418 -20.11 -1.47 -33.89
N ALA A 419 -20.99 -0.85 -34.66
CA ALA A 419 -20.69 -0.35 -36.00
C ALA A 419 -20.59 1.17 -35.97
N SER A 420 -19.38 1.71 -36.15
CA SER A 420 -19.18 3.17 -36.17
C SER A 420 -18.11 3.56 -37.19
N PRO A 421 -18.41 4.41 -38.19
CA PRO A 421 -17.37 4.93 -39.08
C PRO A 421 -16.35 5.75 -38.29
N LEU A 422 -15.09 5.75 -38.73
CA LEU A 422 -14.02 6.46 -38.03
C LEU A 422 -14.14 7.96 -38.28
N TYR A 423 -14.67 8.70 -37.31
CA TYR A 423 -14.85 10.16 -37.39
C TYR A 423 -13.91 10.81 -36.37
N ILE A 424 -12.94 11.59 -36.86
CA ILE A 424 -11.87 12.21 -36.05
C ILE A 424 -11.22 11.17 -35.12
N PHE A 425 -10.73 10.08 -35.73
CA PHE A 425 -9.97 9.01 -35.06
C PHE A 425 -10.72 8.27 -33.93
N ASN A 426 -12.05 8.35 -33.87
CA ASN A 426 -12.86 7.67 -32.87
C ASN A 426 -14.25 7.28 -33.42
N VAL A 427 -15.11 6.72 -32.56
CA VAL A 427 -16.53 6.49 -32.83
C VAL A 427 -17.27 7.80 -33.09
N THR A 428 -18.40 7.72 -33.79
CA THR A 428 -19.31 8.84 -33.98
C THR A 428 -19.89 9.34 -32.66
N GLY A 429 -20.25 10.63 -32.60
CA GLY A 429 -20.86 11.24 -31.40
C GLY A 429 -22.07 10.46 -30.88
N ILE A 430 -22.99 10.06 -31.76
CA ILE A 430 -24.17 9.26 -31.36
C ILE A 430 -23.81 7.87 -30.81
N MET A 431 -22.75 7.24 -31.31
CA MET A 431 -22.26 5.98 -30.74
C MET A 431 -21.69 6.23 -29.34
N LYS A 432 -20.94 7.32 -29.15
CA LYS A 432 -20.42 7.69 -27.83
C LYS A 432 -21.55 8.01 -26.84
N THR A 433 -22.58 8.74 -27.28
CA THR A 433 -23.80 9.00 -26.50
C THR A 433 -24.47 7.70 -26.07
N PHE A 434 -24.64 6.73 -26.99
CA PHE A 434 -25.18 5.41 -26.66
C PHE A 434 -24.31 4.69 -25.62
N MET A 435 -22.99 4.64 -25.82
CA MET A 435 -22.03 4.00 -24.90
C MET A 435 -22.06 4.62 -23.50
N ASP A 436 -22.05 5.95 -23.40
CA ASP A 436 -22.07 6.67 -22.11
C ASP A 436 -23.35 6.43 -21.32
N ARG A 437 -24.43 6.10 -22.03
CA ARG A 437 -25.74 5.77 -21.45
C ARG A 437 -25.89 4.29 -21.07
N LEU A 438 -24.84 3.47 -21.21
CA LEU A 438 -24.79 2.09 -20.73
C LEU A 438 -24.40 1.96 -19.25
N LEU A 439 -23.93 3.02 -18.59
CA LEU A 439 -23.59 3.04 -17.16
C LEU A 439 -24.56 2.27 -16.23
N PRO A 440 -25.90 2.29 -16.43
CA PRO A 440 -26.82 1.54 -15.58
C PRO A 440 -26.65 0.01 -15.62
N VAL A 441 -25.90 -0.56 -16.57
CA VAL A 441 -25.59 -1.99 -16.59
C VAL A 441 -24.46 -2.39 -15.63
N LEU A 442 -23.80 -1.41 -15.00
CA LEU A 442 -22.66 -1.62 -14.11
C LEU A 442 -22.99 -1.25 -12.66
N GLU A 443 -22.29 -1.86 -11.71
CA GLU A 443 -22.31 -1.47 -10.30
C GLU A 443 -21.42 -0.25 -10.01
N PRO A 444 -21.78 0.61 -9.03
CA PRO A 444 -21.08 1.88 -8.80
C PRO A 444 -19.72 1.75 -8.11
N TYR A 445 -19.43 0.59 -7.51
CA TYR A 445 -18.16 0.35 -6.84
C TYR A 445 -17.16 -0.32 -7.79
N MET A 446 -15.87 -0.23 -7.44
CA MET A 446 -14.79 -0.84 -8.21
C MET A 446 -14.19 -2.03 -7.47
N LEU A 447 -13.84 -3.06 -8.22
CA LEU A 447 -13.07 -4.20 -7.76
C LEU A 447 -11.76 -4.27 -8.55
N MET A 448 -10.74 -4.88 -7.96
CA MET A 448 -9.49 -5.14 -8.66
C MET A 448 -9.56 -6.51 -9.33
N ASN A 449 -9.26 -6.57 -10.62
CA ASN A 449 -9.21 -7.81 -11.38
C ASN A 449 -7.88 -8.57 -11.12
N GLU A 450 -7.77 -9.79 -11.66
CA GLU A 450 -6.57 -10.62 -11.52
C GLU A 450 -5.30 -9.98 -12.11
N ASN A 451 -5.47 -9.11 -13.10
CA ASN A 451 -4.39 -8.37 -13.76
C ASN A 451 -3.92 -7.14 -12.95
N GLY A 452 -4.65 -6.78 -11.89
CA GLY A 452 -4.38 -5.61 -11.05
C GLY A 452 -5.03 -4.32 -11.53
N ASP A 453 -5.89 -4.37 -12.54
CA ASP A 453 -6.68 -3.23 -13.00
C ASP A 453 -7.99 -3.11 -12.19
N THR A 454 -8.51 -1.90 -12.09
CA THR A 454 -9.82 -1.65 -11.46
C THR A 454 -10.93 -1.80 -12.49
N MET A 455 -12.01 -2.49 -12.15
CA MET A 455 -13.21 -2.65 -12.99
C MET A 455 -14.48 -2.36 -12.21
N HIS A 456 -15.55 -2.03 -12.93
CA HIS A 456 -16.90 -2.03 -12.37
C HIS A 456 -17.52 -3.43 -12.54
N PRO A 457 -18.07 -4.03 -11.47
CA PRO A 457 -18.80 -5.30 -11.58
C PRO A 457 -20.05 -5.17 -12.44
N ASP A 458 -20.46 -6.29 -13.03
CA ASP A 458 -21.71 -6.38 -13.76
C ASP A 458 -22.90 -6.32 -12.79
N ARG A 459 -23.92 -5.52 -13.12
CA ARG A 459 -25.16 -5.43 -12.33
C ARG A 459 -26.04 -6.66 -12.51
N PHE A 460 -25.90 -7.40 -13.61
CA PHE A 460 -26.76 -8.53 -13.99
C PHE A 460 -25.94 -9.80 -14.23
N PRO A 461 -25.19 -10.29 -13.22
CA PRO A 461 -24.27 -11.43 -13.38
C PRO A 461 -24.99 -12.72 -13.79
N GLU A 462 -26.29 -12.84 -13.54
CA GLU A 462 -27.11 -13.99 -13.96
C GLU A 462 -27.23 -14.13 -15.48
N LYS A 463 -26.88 -13.09 -16.24
CA LYS A 463 -26.85 -13.13 -17.71
C LYS A 463 -25.57 -13.76 -18.27
N GLY A 464 -24.54 -13.92 -17.46
CA GLY A 464 -23.26 -14.50 -17.85
C GLY A 464 -22.46 -13.62 -18.79
N GLU A 465 -21.39 -14.18 -19.35
CA GLU A 465 -20.46 -13.44 -20.21
C GLU A 465 -21.09 -13.05 -21.57
N GLN A 466 -20.94 -11.78 -21.94
CA GLN A 466 -21.29 -11.19 -23.22
C GLN A 466 -20.04 -10.85 -24.03
N GLY A 467 -20.09 -11.08 -25.34
CA GLY A 467 -19.04 -10.69 -26.26
C GLY A 467 -19.38 -9.38 -26.97
N PHE A 468 -18.37 -8.67 -27.46
CA PHE A 468 -18.57 -7.64 -28.47
C PHE A 468 -17.50 -7.64 -29.56
N VAL A 469 -17.91 -7.22 -30.75
CA VAL A 469 -17.03 -6.98 -31.90
C VAL A 469 -17.25 -5.58 -32.46
N VAL A 470 -16.21 -5.02 -33.06
CA VAL A 470 -16.21 -3.63 -33.50
C VAL A 470 -15.94 -3.54 -35.00
N PHE A 471 -16.72 -2.73 -35.70
CA PHE A 471 -16.57 -2.49 -37.13
C PHE A 471 -16.38 -0.99 -37.38
N SER A 472 -15.32 -0.64 -38.10
CA SER A 472 -15.07 0.74 -38.49
C SER A 472 -14.41 0.86 -39.85
N ALA A 473 -14.87 1.84 -40.63
CA ALA A 473 -14.31 2.17 -41.93
C ALA A 473 -13.75 3.60 -41.90
N ALA A 474 -12.55 3.76 -42.46
CA ALA A 474 -11.83 5.03 -42.57
C ALA A 474 -11.59 5.40 -44.03
N GLY A 475 -11.58 6.71 -44.32
CA GLY A 475 -11.22 7.23 -45.64
C GLY A 475 -9.73 7.13 -45.94
N PHE A 476 -8.88 7.28 -44.91
CA PHE A 476 -7.43 7.22 -45.04
C PHE A 476 -6.94 5.82 -45.43
N PRO A 477 -5.90 5.71 -46.28
CA PRO A 477 -5.39 4.43 -46.78
C PRO A 477 -4.47 3.71 -45.80
N ASP A 478 -3.86 4.43 -44.86
CA ASP A 478 -2.85 3.91 -43.95
C ASP A 478 -3.40 2.79 -43.07
N VAL A 479 -2.65 1.70 -42.94
CA VAL A 479 -3.03 0.58 -42.07
C VAL A 479 -2.69 0.90 -40.62
N ASP A 480 -1.51 1.50 -40.41
CA ASP A 480 -1.02 1.86 -39.10
C ASP A 480 -1.63 3.18 -38.62
N HIS A 481 -1.81 3.31 -37.31
CA HIS A 481 -2.19 4.53 -36.60
C HIS A 481 -3.59 5.10 -36.87
N ASN A 482 -4.27 4.71 -37.94
CA ASN A 482 -5.61 5.22 -38.26
C ASN A 482 -6.66 4.87 -37.20
N PHE A 483 -6.51 3.71 -36.55
CA PHE A 483 -7.49 3.20 -35.59
C PHE A 483 -6.97 3.18 -34.15
N ASP A 484 -5.79 3.73 -33.86
CA ASP A 484 -5.16 3.63 -32.53
C ASP A 484 -6.06 4.18 -31.41
N GLY A 485 -6.70 5.33 -31.66
CA GLY A 485 -7.65 5.92 -30.70
C GLY A 485 -8.87 5.04 -30.46
N LEU A 486 -9.41 4.43 -31.52
CA LEU A 486 -10.55 3.54 -31.47
C LEU A 486 -10.22 2.22 -30.75
N THR A 487 -9.09 1.60 -31.12
CA THR A 487 -8.57 0.39 -30.49
C THR A 487 -8.26 0.61 -29.02
N GLY A 488 -7.60 1.72 -28.68
CA GLY A 488 -7.32 2.06 -27.28
C GLY A 488 -8.60 2.14 -26.45
N MET A 489 -9.64 2.81 -26.97
CA MET A 489 -10.93 2.93 -26.30
C MET A 489 -11.58 1.55 -26.03
N TYR A 490 -11.71 0.69 -27.04
CA TYR A 490 -12.37 -0.61 -26.87
C TYR A 490 -11.57 -1.61 -26.03
N ARG A 491 -10.24 -1.58 -26.11
CA ARG A 491 -9.39 -2.41 -25.25
C ARG A 491 -9.41 -1.96 -23.80
N CYS A 492 -9.49 -0.64 -23.55
CA CYS A 492 -9.75 -0.13 -22.20
C CYS A 492 -11.13 -0.55 -21.70
N TRP A 493 -12.15 -0.55 -22.56
CA TRP A 493 -13.48 -1.05 -22.20
C TRP A 493 -13.39 -2.50 -21.74
N ASP A 494 -12.80 -3.38 -22.55
CA ASP A 494 -12.61 -4.80 -22.24
C ASP A 494 -11.92 -5.03 -20.90
N SER A 495 -10.85 -4.29 -20.60
CA SER A 495 -10.07 -4.50 -19.36
C SER A 495 -10.76 -4.00 -18.07
N HIS A 496 -11.78 -3.14 -18.19
CA HIS A 496 -12.46 -2.50 -17.04
C HIS A 496 -13.91 -3.01 -16.83
N ASN A 497 -14.29 -4.10 -17.49
CA ASN A 497 -15.61 -4.74 -17.34
C ASN A 497 -15.45 -6.20 -16.89
N GLU A 498 -16.40 -6.67 -16.07
CA GLU A 498 -16.36 -8.03 -15.52
C GLU A 498 -16.76 -9.09 -16.54
N ASN A 499 -17.92 -8.93 -17.19
CA ASN A 499 -18.52 -9.97 -18.05
C ASN A 499 -18.64 -9.57 -19.52
N THR A 500 -18.16 -8.39 -19.92
CA THR A 500 -18.26 -7.90 -21.31
C THR A 500 -16.88 -7.89 -21.96
N HIS A 501 -16.69 -8.66 -23.04
CA HIS A 501 -15.37 -8.92 -23.59
C HIS A 501 -15.22 -8.68 -25.09
N LEU A 502 -14.09 -8.10 -25.50
CA LEU A 502 -13.75 -7.84 -26.90
C LEU A 502 -13.32 -9.15 -27.60
N MET A 503 -14.05 -9.51 -28.65
CA MET A 503 -13.82 -10.74 -29.42
C MET A 503 -13.19 -10.49 -30.81
N GLY A 504 -13.16 -9.24 -31.29
CA GLY A 504 -12.58 -8.93 -32.59
C GLY A 504 -12.75 -7.48 -33.03
N GLU A 505 -11.78 -7.02 -33.83
CA GLU A 505 -11.71 -5.66 -34.39
C GLU A 505 -11.65 -5.72 -35.93
N PHE A 506 -12.63 -5.13 -36.60
CA PHE A 506 -12.75 -5.11 -38.06
C PHE A 506 -12.60 -3.70 -38.61
N PHE A 507 -11.41 -3.40 -39.10
CA PHE A 507 -11.05 -2.07 -39.59
C PHE A 507 -10.77 -2.07 -41.08
N LEU A 508 -11.42 -1.14 -41.78
CA LEU A 508 -11.28 -0.97 -43.23
C LEU A 508 -10.70 0.40 -43.56
N THR A 509 -9.49 0.40 -44.12
CA THR A 509 -8.81 1.58 -44.64
C THR A 509 -9.19 1.84 -46.10
N ALA A 510 -8.98 3.06 -46.58
CA ALA A 510 -9.27 3.45 -47.96
C ALA A 510 -10.71 3.05 -48.37
N ALA A 511 -11.66 3.23 -47.46
CA ALA A 511 -13.01 2.69 -47.63
C ALA A 511 -13.75 3.35 -48.80
N GLU A 512 -13.47 4.62 -49.09
CA GLU A 512 -14.20 5.34 -50.15
C GLU A 512 -13.89 4.83 -51.55
N ILE A 513 -12.68 4.31 -51.79
CA ILE A 513 -12.29 3.82 -53.12
C ILE A 513 -12.85 2.44 -53.42
N ILE A 514 -13.28 1.67 -52.40
CA ILE A 514 -13.71 0.28 -52.62
C ILE A 514 -14.88 0.21 -53.58
N VAL A 515 -15.72 1.24 -53.72
CA VAL A 515 -16.89 1.20 -54.63
C VAL A 515 -16.52 1.24 -56.11
N GLN A 516 -15.28 1.61 -56.46
CA GLN A 516 -14.87 1.72 -57.87
C GLN A 516 -14.71 0.32 -58.49
N PRO A 517 -15.12 0.10 -59.75
CA PRO A 517 -15.03 -1.21 -60.40
C PRO A 517 -13.65 -1.86 -60.34
N VAL A 518 -12.58 -1.08 -60.45
CA VAL A 518 -11.18 -1.55 -60.38
C VAL A 518 -10.82 -2.24 -59.05
N TYR A 519 -11.53 -1.94 -57.95
CA TYR A 519 -11.32 -2.57 -56.64
C TYR A 519 -12.33 -3.69 -56.35
N ALA A 520 -12.93 -4.30 -57.38
CA ALA A 520 -13.89 -5.39 -57.22
C ALA A 520 -13.33 -6.60 -56.47
N GLU A 521 -12.09 -6.99 -56.75
CA GLU A 521 -11.43 -8.09 -56.06
C GLU A 521 -11.27 -7.80 -54.56
N ARG A 522 -10.78 -6.61 -54.20
CA ARG A 522 -10.67 -6.16 -52.80
C ARG A 522 -12.03 -6.14 -52.10
N ARG A 523 -13.09 -5.65 -52.77
CA ARG A 523 -14.45 -5.68 -52.22
C ARG A 523 -14.92 -7.11 -51.94
N ASN A 524 -14.70 -8.02 -52.87
CA ASN A 524 -15.11 -9.42 -52.74
C ASN A 524 -14.36 -10.10 -51.58
N MET A 525 -13.05 -9.86 -51.48
CA MET A 525 -12.25 -10.33 -50.35
C MET A 525 -12.79 -9.83 -49.00
N ILE A 526 -13.11 -8.53 -48.88
CA ILE A 526 -13.70 -7.97 -47.64
C ILE A 526 -15.03 -8.66 -47.32
N LYS A 527 -15.90 -8.82 -48.32
CA LYS A 527 -17.18 -9.52 -48.17
C LYS A 527 -16.97 -10.95 -47.65
N ASP A 528 -16.09 -11.72 -48.28
CA ASP A 528 -15.87 -13.13 -47.94
C ASP A 528 -15.27 -13.29 -46.55
N VAL A 529 -14.34 -12.41 -46.15
CA VAL A 529 -13.78 -12.38 -44.80
C VAL A 529 -14.85 -12.05 -43.76
N CYS A 530 -15.71 -11.06 -44.01
CA CYS A 530 -16.80 -10.73 -43.08
C CYS A 530 -17.80 -11.88 -42.93
N ILE A 531 -18.22 -12.52 -44.04
CA ILE A 531 -19.09 -13.71 -44.00
C ILE A 531 -18.44 -14.84 -43.20
N LYS A 532 -17.16 -15.11 -43.45
CA LYS A 532 -16.43 -16.16 -42.74
C LYS A 532 -16.35 -15.84 -41.24
N ALA A 533 -16.01 -14.61 -40.87
CA ALA A 533 -15.97 -14.18 -39.48
C ALA A 533 -17.32 -14.33 -38.77
N GLY A 534 -18.42 -13.98 -39.45
CA GLY A 534 -19.78 -14.18 -38.95
C GLY A 534 -20.12 -15.65 -38.69
N LYS A 535 -19.64 -16.58 -39.53
CA LYS A 535 -19.80 -18.02 -39.28
C LYS A 535 -18.95 -18.47 -38.10
N GLN A 536 -17.66 -18.10 -38.08
CA GLN A 536 -16.71 -18.53 -37.06
C GLN A 536 -17.11 -18.09 -35.66
N ILE A 537 -17.56 -16.84 -35.49
CA ILE A 537 -17.95 -16.34 -34.16
C ILE A 537 -19.11 -17.16 -33.58
N VAL A 538 -20.07 -17.59 -34.41
CA VAL A 538 -21.23 -18.38 -33.98
C VAL A 538 -20.85 -19.85 -33.76
N GLU A 539 -20.24 -20.48 -34.76
CA GLU A 539 -19.93 -21.92 -34.73
C GLU A 539 -18.82 -22.24 -33.73
N GLN A 540 -17.81 -21.39 -33.63
CA GLN A 540 -16.56 -21.66 -32.90
C GLN A 540 -16.39 -20.80 -31.65
N GLY A 541 -17.20 -19.74 -31.48
CA GLY A 541 -17.05 -18.81 -30.36
C GLY A 541 -15.79 -17.92 -30.45
N LYS A 542 -15.17 -17.83 -31.62
CA LYS A 542 -13.93 -17.05 -31.84
C LYS A 542 -13.78 -16.64 -33.31
N ILE A 543 -12.91 -15.69 -33.59
CA ILE A 543 -12.61 -15.18 -34.94
C ILE A 543 -11.11 -15.31 -35.23
#